data_AF-A0AAE1Q4X3-F1
#
_entry.id   AF-A0AAE1Q4X3-F1
#
_cell.length_a   1.000
_cell.length_b   1.000
_cell.length_c   1.000
_cell.angle_alpha   90.00
_cell.angle_beta   90.00
_cell.angle_gamma   90.00
#
_symmetry.space_group_name_H-M   'P 1'
#
loop_
_entity.id
_entity.type
_entity.pdbx_description
1 polymer ?
#
loop_
_entity_poly.entity_id
_entity_poly.type
_entity_poly.pdbx_seq_one_letter_code
_entity_poly.pdbx_strand_id
1 'polypeptide(L)'
;MKTEIENLKGQIVSLEEDLQTALDKETTWPKPREIQNNNWDLAEETATKVVEKLQEKEEREKRKNNLILFNVPESNKEEGKDREKEDVEVCEDLFSRNLQVESFRIEKVIRLGKKTQGRHRPTMVKMEEEKTKWHIVAQGKKLRDSTNAVIQKIGIAPDLTREQREEQKRLRNLLDEKRLRGGRWGIRRGRVVDLDKPNREETYNRNSHNRNYRPNTNHQTRNEDSPENNVDNESIQSQVFARRNSTHRPSTGNNENTTQEERNQPSQEHPERVNQEQKTSGQQPNGATGTGNGQNQRQ
;
A
#
# COMPACT_ATOMS: atom_id res chain seq x y z
N MET A 1 30.56 -20.62 -90.59
CA MET A 1 30.88 -21.65 -89.58
C MET A 1 32.11 -21.32 -88.74
N LYS A 2 33.36 -21.30 -89.23
CA LYS A 2 34.54 -21.01 -88.36
C LYS A 2 34.50 -19.60 -87.73
N THR A 3 34.16 -18.59 -88.52
CA THR A 3 34.04 -17.18 -88.07
C THR A 3 32.93 -16.96 -87.05
N GLU A 4 31.85 -17.74 -87.16
CA GLU A 4 30.68 -17.67 -86.28
C GLU A 4 30.97 -18.32 -84.93
N ILE A 5 31.75 -19.41 -84.93
CA ILE A 5 32.26 -20.06 -83.72
C ILE A 5 33.24 -19.14 -82.97
N GLU A 6 34.11 -18.41 -83.68
CA GLU A 6 35.02 -17.44 -83.05
C GLU A 6 34.26 -16.26 -82.44
N ASN A 7 33.24 -15.76 -83.11
CA ASN A 7 32.39 -14.68 -82.57
C ASN A 7 31.64 -15.11 -81.31
N LEU A 8 31.05 -16.31 -81.31
CA LEU A 8 30.36 -16.87 -80.14
C LEU A 8 31.31 -17.10 -78.96
N LYS A 9 32.56 -17.52 -79.22
CA LYS A 9 33.58 -17.64 -78.16
C LYS A 9 33.93 -16.29 -77.54
N GLY A 10 34.02 -15.23 -78.35
CA GLY A 10 34.25 -13.88 -77.84
C GLY A 10 33.10 -13.38 -76.96
N GLN A 11 31.85 -13.67 -77.33
CA GLN A 11 30.68 -13.31 -76.53
C GLN A 11 30.62 -14.07 -75.20
N ILE A 12 31.01 -15.34 -75.17
CA ILE A 12 31.06 -16.14 -73.92
C ILE A 12 32.08 -15.55 -72.95
N VAL A 13 33.27 -15.20 -73.42
CA VAL A 13 34.32 -14.60 -72.56
C VAL A 13 33.85 -13.25 -71.98
N SER A 14 33.22 -12.40 -72.78
CA SER A 14 32.66 -11.13 -72.32
C SER A 14 31.58 -11.34 -71.24
N LEU A 15 30.70 -12.35 -71.43
CA LEU A 15 29.67 -12.69 -70.45
C LEU A 15 30.26 -13.25 -69.15
N GLU A 16 31.33 -14.03 -69.24
CA GLU A 16 32.05 -14.55 -68.07
C GLU A 16 32.72 -13.40 -67.27
N GLU A 17 33.33 -12.43 -67.94
CA GLU A 17 33.90 -11.23 -67.29
C GLU A 17 32.83 -10.35 -66.63
N ASP A 18 31.69 -10.17 -67.30
CA ASP A 18 30.56 -9.42 -66.74
C ASP A 18 29.94 -10.13 -65.53
N LEU A 19 29.81 -11.46 -65.58
CA LEU A 19 29.35 -12.28 -64.46
C LEU A 19 30.32 -12.21 -63.28
N GLN A 20 31.63 -12.31 -63.52
CA GLN A 20 32.63 -12.21 -62.48
C GLN A 20 32.62 -10.81 -61.84
N THR A 21 32.49 -9.76 -62.64
CA THR A 21 32.39 -8.38 -62.17
C THR A 21 31.11 -8.14 -61.37
N ALA A 22 29.99 -8.74 -61.76
CA ALA A 22 28.74 -8.67 -61.00
C ALA A 22 28.85 -9.41 -59.66
N LEU A 23 29.48 -10.59 -59.66
CA LEU A 23 29.71 -11.39 -58.46
C LEU A 23 30.63 -10.66 -57.47
N ASP A 24 31.70 -10.01 -57.95
CA ASP A 24 32.62 -9.25 -57.10
C ASP A 24 31.93 -8.01 -56.51
N LYS A 25 31.05 -7.35 -57.27
CA LYS A 25 30.20 -6.25 -56.78
C LYS A 25 29.19 -6.72 -55.74
N GLU A 26 28.62 -7.90 -55.91
CA GLU A 26 27.72 -8.54 -54.95
C GLU A 26 28.47 -9.07 -53.72
N THR A 27 29.78 -9.30 -53.80
CA THR A 27 30.61 -9.69 -52.65
C THR A 27 31.07 -8.47 -51.83
N THR A 28 31.02 -7.27 -52.41
CA THR A 28 31.20 -5.99 -51.72
C THR A 28 29.88 -5.44 -51.18
N TRP A 29 29.09 -6.24 -50.48
CA TRP A 29 28.18 -5.63 -49.51
C TRP A 29 29.05 -4.85 -48.53
N PRO A 30 28.77 -3.56 -48.26
CA PRO A 30 29.33 -2.95 -47.07
C PRO A 30 28.90 -3.87 -45.94
N LYS A 31 29.86 -4.53 -45.28
CA LYS A 31 29.60 -5.26 -44.02
C LYS A 31 28.66 -4.36 -43.25
N PRO A 32 27.48 -4.85 -42.79
CA PRO A 32 26.56 -4.03 -42.03
C PRO A 32 27.42 -3.27 -41.05
N ARG A 33 27.47 -1.94 -41.20
CA ARG A 33 28.22 -1.09 -40.29
C ARG A 33 27.90 -1.61 -38.90
N GLU A 34 28.90 -1.69 -38.01
CA GLU A 34 28.69 -1.92 -36.59
C GLU A 34 27.77 -0.81 -36.03
N ILE A 35 26.49 -0.88 -36.39
CA ILE A 35 25.43 -0.03 -35.92
C ILE A 35 25.00 -0.70 -34.62
N GLN A 36 25.78 -0.37 -33.60
CA GLN A 36 25.33 -0.15 -32.24
C GLN A 36 24.76 -1.36 -31.49
N ASN A 37 25.64 -2.26 -31.06
CA ASN A 37 25.34 -3.15 -29.92
C ASN A 37 24.83 -2.36 -28.69
N ASN A 38 25.34 -1.12 -28.50
CA ASN A 38 24.92 -0.24 -27.41
C ASN A 38 23.44 0.18 -27.43
N ASN A 39 22.77 0.18 -28.60
CA ASN A 39 21.37 0.58 -28.69
C ASN A 39 20.43 -0.60 -28.39
N TRP A 40 20.87 -1.83 -28.68
CA TRP A 40 20.15 -3.04 -28.32
C TRP A 40 20.16 -3.28 -26.80
N ASP A 41 21.32 -3.15 -26.15
CA ASP A 41 21.45 -3.32 -24.70
C ASP A 41 20.58 -2.31 -23.93
N LEU A 42 20.52 -1.06 -24.41
CA LEU A 42 19.67 -0.03 -23.84
C LEU A 42 18.17 -0.32 -24.08
N ALA A 43 17.82 -0.83 -25.27
CA ALA A 43 16.45 -1.25 -25.59
C ALA A 43 16.00 -2.42 -24.70
N GLU A 44 16.89 -3.38 -24.42
CA GLU A 44 16.60 -4.53 -23.55
C GLU A 44 16.45 -4.12 -22.08
N GLU A 45 17.34 -3.25 -21.58
CA GLU A 45 17.24 -2.71 -20.23
C GLU A 45 15.95 -1.89 -20.04
N THR A 46 15.60 -1.06 -21.02
CA THR A 46 14.37 -0.28 -20.97
C THR A 46 13.12 -1.14 -21.07
N ALA A 47 13.10 -2.16 -21.94
CA ALA A 47 12.01 -3.13 -22.01
C ALA A 47 11.79 -3.85 -20.67
N THR A 48 12.88 -4.28 -20.03
CA THR A 48 12.83 -4.93 -18.71
C THR A 48 12.23 -4.00 -17.66
N LYS A 49 12.70 -2.75 -17.57
CA LYS A 49 12.15 -1.75 -16.64
C LYS A 49 10.67 -1.44 -16.91
N VAL A 50 10.24 -1.47 -18.18
CA VAL A 50 8.82 -1.27 -18.53
C VAL A 50 7.99 -2.45 -18.04
N VAL A 51 8.44 -3.69 -18.25
CA VAL A 51 7.76 -4.90 -17.77
C VAL A 51 7.63 -4.87 -16.24
N GLU A 52 8.70 -4.57 -15.51
CA GLU A 52 8.69 -4.47 -14.05
C GLU A 52 7.68 -3.42 -13.56
N LYS A 53 7.63 -2.24 -14.20
CA LYS A 53 6.65 -1.19 -13.86
C LYS A 53 5.21 -1.61 -14.12
N LEU A 54 4.97 -2.37 -15.19
CA LEU A 54 3.64 -2.89 -15.50
C LEU A 54 3.20 -3.94 -14.47
N GLN A 55 4.11 -4.86 -14.11
CA GLN A 55 3.87 -5.85 -13.06
C GLN A 55 3.57 -5.18 -11.71
N GLU A 56 4.38 -4.19 -11.33
CA GLU A 56 4.16 -3.42 -10.10
C GLU A 56 2.79 -2.72 -10.11
N LYS A 57 2.39 -2.12 -11.25
CA LYS A 57 1.07 -1.49 -11.38
C LYS A 57 -0.06 -2.51 -11.21
N GLU A 58 0.08 -3.70 -11.81
CA GLU A 58 -0.89 -4.78 -11.67
C GLU A 58 -0.97 -5.29 -10.21
N GLU A 59 0.17 -5.46 -9.54
CA GLU A 59 0.21 -5.83 -8.12
C GLU A 59 -0.45 -4.78 -7.23
N ARG A 60 -0.22 -3.49 -7.49
CA ARG A 60 -0.88 -2.38 -6.78
C ARG A 60 -2.40 -2.46 -6.94
N GLU A 61 -2.88 -2.69 -8.17
CA GLU A 61 -4.31 -2.84 -8.43
C GLU A 61 -4.92 -4.04 -7.72
N LYS A 62 -4.20 -5.17 -7.65
CA LYS A 62 -4.66 -6.37 -6.91
C LYS A 62 -4.73 -6.14 -5.40
N ARG A 63 -3.83 -5.33 -4.83
CA ARG A 63 -3.75 -5.04 -3.39
C ARG A 63 -4.52 -3.80 -2.96
N LYS A 64 -5.06 -3.01 -3.88
CA LYS A 64 -5.68 -1.71 -3.57
C LYS A 64 -6.83 -1.78 -2.57
N ASN A 65 -7.50 -2.92 -2.45
CA ASN A 65 -8.61 -3.11 -1.50
C ASN A 65 -8.21 -3.90 -0.24
N ASN A 66 -6.94 -4.29 -0.12
CA ASN A 66 -6.47 -5.14 0.97
C ASN A 66 -5.98 -4.32 2.17
N LEU A 67 -6.31 -4.81 3.36
CA LEU A 67 -5.83 -4.37 4.66
C LEU A 67 -5.06 -5.50 5.32
N ILE A 68 -4.02 -5.15 6.08
CA ILE A 68 -3.31 -6.08 6.95
C ILE A 68 -3.57 -5.67 8.41
N LEU A 69 -4.14 -6.58 9.18
CA LEU A 69 -4.31 -6.49 10.61
C LEU A 69 -3.19 -7.27 11.31
N PHE A 70 -2.52 -6.64 12.26
CA PHE A 70 -1.47 -7.25 13.08
C PHE A 70 -1.99 -7.50 14.49
N ASN A 71 -1.50 -8.57 15.12
CA ASN A 71 -1.81 -8.94 16.51
C ASN A 71 -3.30 -9.23 16.79
N VAL A 72 -4.07 -9.63 15.78
CA VAL A 72 -5.43 -10.12 16.00
C VAL A 72 -5.34 -11.52 16.63
N PRO A 73 -5.94 -11.77 17.80
CA PRO A 73 -5.93 -13.09 18.45
C PRO A 73 -6.34 -14.20 17.48
N GLU A 74 -5.67 -15.35 17.53
CA GLU A 74 -6.05 -16.48 16.69
C GLU A 74 -7.21 -17.26 17.31
N SER A 75 -8.12 -17.74 16.47
CA SER A 75 -9.13 -18.70 16.90
C SER A 75 -8.51 -20.02 17.36
N ASN A 76 -9.08 -20.57 18.43
CA ASN A 76 -8.73 -21.88 18.99
C ASN A 76 -9.65 -23.01 18.48
N LYS A 77 -10.57 -22.73 17.56
CA LYS A 77 -11.47 -23.75 17.01
C LYS A 77 -10.71 -24.76 16.16
N GLU A 78 -11.16 -26.01 16.17
CA GLU A 78 -10.49 -27.11 15.46
C GLU A 78 -10.77 -27.04 13.95
N GLU A 79 -12.03 -26.82 13.57
CA GLU A 79 -12.44 -26.80 12.17
C GLU A 79 -11.94 -25.53 11.45
N GLY A 80 -11.51 -25.69 10.18
CA GLY A 80 -11.04 -24.57 9.37
C GLY A 80 -12.10 -23.52 9.10
N LYS A 81 -13.34 -23.95 8.80
CA LYS A 81 -14.46 -23.07 8.47
C LYS A 81 -14.87 -22.20 9.65
N ASP A 82 -14.93 -22.77 10.84
CA ASP A 82 -15.33 -22.03 12.03
C ASP A 82 -14.29 -20.99 12.46
N ARG A 83 -13.00 -21.28 12.20
CA ARG A 83 -11.92 -20.31 12.40
C ARG A 83 -12.02 -19.13 11.44
N GLU A 84 -12.32 -19.40 10.17
CA GLU A 84 -12.52 -18.34 9.17
C GLU A 84 -13.72 -17.47 9.53
N LYS A 85 -14.84 -18.08 9.95
CA LYS A 85 -16.02 -17.35 10.41
C LYS A 85 -15.73 -16.47 11.63
N GLU A 86 -15.01 -16.99 12.61
CA GLU A 86 -14.60 -16.20 13.78
C GLU A 86 -13.66 -15.04 13.41
N ASP A 87 -12.72 -15.27 12.48
CA ASP A 87 -11.85 -14.20 11.98
C ASP A 87 -12.66 -13.08 11.29
N VAL A 88 -13.73 -13.42 10.55
CA VAL A 88 -14.66 -12.45 9.96
C VAL A 88 -15.40 -11.68 11.06
N GLU A 89 -16.03 -12.37 12.01
CA GLU A 89 -16.78 -11.76 13.12
C GLU A 89 -15.89 -10.79 13.93
N VAL A 90 -14.64 -11.19 14.22
CA VAL A 90 -13.67 -10.33 14.91
C VAL A 90 -13.35 -9.07 14.09
N CYS A 91 -13.21 -9.18 12.77
CA CYS A 91 -12.96 -8.03 11.90
C CYS A 91 -14.18 -7.10 11.87
N GLU A 92 -15.39 -7.64 11.76
CA GLU A 92 -16.64 -6.88 11.77
C GLU A 92 -16.83 -6.12 13.08
N ASP A 93 -16.60 -6.77 14.22
CA ASP A 93 -16.69 -6.16 15.54
C ASP A 93 -15.63 -5.06 15.73
N LEU A 94 -14.40 -5.30 15.27
CA LEU A 94 -13.33 -4.32 15.32
C LEU A 94 -13.69 -3.07 14.51
N PHE A 95 -14.22 -3.22 13.30
CA PHE A 95 -14.54 -2.09 12.43
C PHE A 95 -15.78 -1.33 12.89
N SER A 96 -16.84 -2.05 13.29
CA SER A 96 -18.10 -1.43 13.73
C SER A 96 -17.99 -0.82 15.13
N ARG A 97 -17.57 -1.60 16.14
CA ARG A 97 -17.63 -1.18 17.55
C ARG A 97 -16.43 -0.33 17.96
N ASN A 98 -15.22 -0.73 17.56
CA ASN A 98 -14.00 -0.04 18.00
C ASN A 98 -13.62 1.14 17.10
N LEU A 99 -13.83 1.03 15.79
CA LEU A 99 -13.52 2.11 14.85
C LEU A 99 -14.71 2.99 14.50
N GLN A 100 -15.94 2.55 14.80
CA GLN A 100 -17.20 3.26 14.50
C GLN A 100 -17.37 3.51 12.99
N VAL A 101 -17.04 2.50 12.18
CA VAL A 101 -17.27 2.52 10.73
C VAL A 101 -18.61 1.83 10.45
N GLU A 102 -19.61 2.60 10.06
CA GLU A 102 -20.99 2.11 9.92
C GLU A 102 -21.23 1.34 8.62
N SER A 103 -20.60 1.75 7.51
CA SER A 103 -20.80 1.16 6.19
C SER A 103 -19.52 0.56 5.67
N PHE A 104 -19.46 -0.78 5.65
CA PHE A 104 -18.37 -1.53 5.07
C PHE A 104 -18.84 -2.92 4.61
N ARG A 105 -18.15 -3.48 3.63
CA ARG A 105 -18.33 -4.87 3.19
C ARG A 105 -16.98 -5.55 3.07
N ILE A 106 -16.86 -6.70 3.73
CA ILE A 106 -15.68 -7.56 3.65
C ILE A 106 -15.93 -8.61 2.56
N GLU A 107 -15.02 -8.70 1.60
CA GLU A 107 -15.06 -9.74 0.56
C GLU A 107 -14.40 -11.04 1.03
N LYS A 108 -13.28 -10.91 1.75
CA LYS A 108 -12.47 -12.07 2.14
C LYS A 108 -11.58 -11.77 3.33
N VAL A 109 -11.40 -12.78 4.19
CA VAL A 109 -10.46 -12.73 5.32
C VAL A 109 -9.53 -13.93 5.25
N ILE A 110 -8.21 -13.71 5.36
CA ILE A 110 -7.21 -14.78 5.29
C ILE A 110 -6.07 -14.50 6.28
N ARG A 111 -5.67 -15.50 7.08
CA ARG A 111 -4.44 -15.44 7.88
C ARG A 111 -3.21 -15.72 7.03
N LEU A 112 -2.17 -14.89 7.16
CA LEU A 112 -0.93 -14.99 6.40
C LEU A 112 0.14 -15.80 7.16
N GLY A 113 0.77 -16.73 6.45
CA GLY A 113 1.91 -17.51 6.96
C GLY A 113 1.53 -18.74 7.81
N LYS A 114 2.57 -19.44 8.29
CA LYS A 114 2.45 -20.67 9.10
C LYS A 114 2.11 -20.33 10.55
N LYS A 115 1.20 -21.10 11.16
CA LYS A 115 0.83 -20.93 12.58
C LYS A 115 2.06 -21.21 13.46
N THR A 116 2.33 -20.30 14.39
CA THR A 116 3.47 -20.39 15.32
C THR A 116 2.96 -20.19 16.74
N GLN A 117 3.43 -21.02 17.68
CA GLN A 117 3.03 -20.90 19.09
C GLN A 117 3.46 -19.54 19.66
N GLY A 118 2.57 -18.89 20.41
CA GLY A 118 2.83 -17.61 21.07
C GLY A 118 2.86 -16.37 20.16
N ARG A 119 2.60 -16.49 18.85
CA ARG A 119 2.55 -15.34 17.94
C ARG A 119 1.33 -15.38 17.03
N HIS A 120 0.58 -14.28 17.03
CA HIS A 120 -0.58 -14.12 16.14
C HIS A 120 -0.14 -13.82 14.71
N ARG A 121 -0.68 -14.57 13.75
CA ARG A 121 -0.44 -14.29 12.33
C ARG A 121 -1.15 -13.02 11.88
N PRO A 122 -0.55 -12.24 10.96
CA PRO A 122 -1.24 -11.15 10.31
C PRO A 122 -2.48 -11.65 9.57
N THR A 123 -3.55 -10.86 9.61
CA THR A 123 -4.80 -11.14 8.89
C THR A 123 -4.91 -10.18 7.71
N MET A 124 -5.00 -10.71 6.51
CA MET A 124 -5.36 -9.96 5.31
C MET A 124 -6.88 -9.89 5.22
N VAL A 125 -7.42 -8.68 5.09
CA VAL A 125 -8.84 -8.42 4.88
C VAL A 125 -9.00 -7.71 3.55
N LYS A 126 -9.77 -8.29 2.64
CA LYS A 126 -10.10 -7.68 1.34
C LYS A 126 -11.45 -6.98 1.47
N MET A 127 -11.46 -5.68 1.22
CA MET A 127 -12.66 -4.86 1.22
C MET A 127 -13.29 -4.80 -0.18
N GLU A 128 -14.58 -4.49 -0.26
CA GLU A 128 -15.22 -4.20 -1.55
C GLU A 128 -14.76 -2.85 -2.11
N GLU A 129 -14.71 -1.83 -1.26
CA GLU A 129 -14.41 -0.45 -1.66
C GLU A 129 -13.07 0.07 -1.10
N GLU A 130 -12.24 0.65 -1.97
CA GLU A 130 -10.96 1.26 -1.58
C GLU A 130 -11.14 2.45 -0.60
N LYS A 131 -12.20 3.24 -0.78
CA LYS A 131 -12.47 4.40 0.08
C LYS A 131 -12.67 3.97 1.53
N THR A 132 -13.41 2.89 1.74
CA THR A 132 -13.67 2.29 3.05
C THR A 132 -12.39 1.74 3.67
N LYS A 133 -11.51 1.09 2.89
CA LYS A 133 -10.17 0.70 3.34
C LYS A 133 -9.40 1.91 3.91
N TRP A 134 -9.30 3.01 3.16
CA TRP A 134 -8.58 4.19 3.63
C TRP A 134 -9.23 4.85 4.85
N HIS A 135 -10.56 4.81 4.93
CA HIS A 135 -11.29 5.28 6.10
C HIS A 135 -10.92 4.45 7.35
N ILE A 136 -10.95 3.12 7.26
CA ILE A 136 -10.54 2.20 8.34
C ILE A 136 -9.09 2.46 8.77
N VAL A 137 -8.16 2.59 7.82
CA VAL A 137 -6.74 2.91 8.13
C VAL A 137 -6.62 4.24 8.89
N ALA A 138 -7.38 5.26 8.50
CA ALA A 138 -7.35 6.57 9.16
C ALA A 138 -7.93 6.50 10.59
N GLN A 139 -8.95 5.67 10.82
CA GLN A 139 -9.52 5.45 12.16
C GLN A 139 -8.66 4.53 13.03
N GLY A 140 -7.81 3.67 12.45
CA GLY A 140 -7.01 2.67 13.18
C GLY A 140 -6.16 3.23 14.33
N LYS A 141 -5.79 4.51 14.29
CA LYS A 141 -5.12 5.19 15.40
C LYS A 141 -5.91 5.18 16.71
N LYS A 142 -7.26 5.18 16.65
CA LYS A 142 -8.17 5.14 17.81
C LYS A 142 -8.04 3.87 18.63
N LEU A 143 -7.56 2.77 18.03
CA LEU A 143 -7.37 1.51 18.75
C LEU A 143 -6.39 1.66 19.93
N ARG A 144 -5.40 2.56 19.79
CA ARG A 144 -4.42 2.85 20.86
C ARG A 144 -5.05 3.46 22.11
N ASP A 145 -6.20 4.10 21.95
CA ASP A 145 -6.94 4.77 23.02
C ASP A 145 -8.03 3.84 23.62
N SER A 146 -8.11 2.58 23.18
CA SER A 146 -9.07 1.62 23.70
C SER A 146 -8.72 1.17 25.12
N THR A 147 -9.74 1.04 25.97
CA THR A 147 -9.63 0.45 27.32
C THR A 147 -9.25 -1.03 27.29
N ASN A 148 -9.51 -1.73 26.18
CA ASN A 148 -9.18 -3.14 26.05
C ASN A 148 -7.72 -3.32 25.60
N ALA A 149 -6.90 -3.90 26.47
CA ALA A 149 -5.47 -4.12 26.23
C ALA A 149 -5.16 -5.03 25.01
N VAL A 150 -6.08 -5.91 24.63
CA VAL A 150 -5.93 -6.75 23.42
C VAL A 150 -6.11 -5.88 22.18
N ILE A 151 -7.19 -5.09 22.15
CA ILE A 151 -7.50 -4.19 21.03
C ILE A 151 -6.42 -3.12 20.86
N GLN A 152 -5.87 -2.60 21.95
CA GLN A 152 -4.80 -1.61 21.94
C GLN A 152 -3.55 -2.05 21.17
N LYS A 153 -3.26 -3.36 21.18
CA LYS A 153 -2.10 -3.95 20.50
C LYS A 153 -2.34 -4.22 19.01
N ILE A 154 -3.59 -4.14 18.54
CA ILE A 154 -3.93 -4.39 17.16
C ILE A 154 -3.43 -3.24 16.29
N GLY A 155 -2.67 -3.59 15.25
CA GLY A 155 -2.19 -2.66 14.24
C GLY A 155 -2.96 -2.81 12.94
N ILE A 156 -3.32 -1.70 12.31
CA ILE A 156 -3.95 -1.70 10.97
C ILE A 156 -3.02 -1.00 9.99
N ALA A 157 -2.73 -1.64 8.87
CA ALA A 157 -1.96 -1.07 7.78
C ALA A 157 -2.58 -1.42 6.41
N PRO A 158 -2.37 -0.60 5.37
CA PRO A 158 -2.66 -1.03 4.00
C PRO A 158 -1.72 -2.17 3.58
N ASP A 159 -2.21 -3.07 2.74
CA ASP A 159 -1.35 -4.04 2.04
C ASP A 159 -0.64 -3.31 0.89
N LEU A 160 0.69 -3.39 0.90
CA LEU A 160 1.56 -2.64 0.01
C LEU A 160 2.49 -3.60 -0.72
N THR A 161 2.79 -3.29 -1.98
CA THR A 161 3.81 -4.00 -2.75
C THR A 161 5.18 -3.87 -2.07
N ARG A 162 6.15 -4.65 -2.54
CA ARG A 162 7.52 -4.57 -2.02
C ARG A 162 8.11 -3.18 -2.23
N GLU A 163 8.01 -2.64 -3.45
CA GLU A 163 8.50 -1.31 -3.80
C GLU A 163 7.84 -0.22 -2.93
N GLN A 164 6.52 -0.26 -2.76
CA GLN A 164 5.80 0.69 -1.90
C GLN A 164 6.23 0.61 -0.43
N ARG A 165 6.50 -0.58 0.10
CA ARG A 165 7.00 -0.76 1.47
C ARG A 165 8.41 -0.19 1.64
N GLU A 166 9.28 -0.42 0.66
CA GLU A 166 10.65 0.11 0.65
C GLU A 166 10.63 1.64 0.60
N GLU A 167 9.80 2.23 -0.26
CA GLU A 167 9.63 3.69 -0.33
C GLU A 167 9.04 4.26 0.96
N GLN A 168 8.02 3.62 1.56
CA GLN A 168 7.50 4.06 2.86
C GLN A 168 8.53 3.98 3.97
N LYS A 169 9.35 2.92 3.98
CA LYS A 169 10.45 2.77 4.95
C LYS A 169 11.47 3.89 4.77
N ARG A 170 11.87 4.18 3.54
CA ARG A 170 12.76 5.29 3.20
C ARG A 170 12.21 6.62 3.71
N LEU A 171 10.94 6.92 3.43
CA LEU A 171 10.29 8.17 3.87
C LEU A 171 10.22 8.29 5.39
N ARG A 172 9.97 7.18 6.11
CA ARG A 172 9.97 7.17 7.58
C ARG A 172 11.36 7.40 8.16
N ASN A 173 12.39 6.75 7.61
CA ASN A 173 13.76 7.00 8.04
C ASN A 173 14.15 8.47 7.87
N LEU A 174 13.87 9.05 6.69
CA LEU A 174 14.10 10.47 6.43
C LEU A 174 13.30 11.38 7.37
N LEU A 175 12.04 11.02 7.68
CA LEU A 175 11.20 11.75 8.62
C LEU A 175 11.81 11.76 10.03
N ASP A 176 12.30 10.61 10.49
CA ASP A 176 12.89 10.47 11.82
C ASP A 176 14.20 11.26 11.93
N GLU A 177 15.06 11.22 10.91
CA GLU A 177 16.25 12.08 10.82
C GLU A 177 15.91 13.58 10.90
N LYS A 178 14.84 14.00 10.22
CA LYS A 178 14.38 15.40 10.25
C LYS A 178 13.82 15.80 11.61
N ARG A 179 13.04 14.93 12.25
CA ARG A 179 12.50 15.15 13.60
C ARG A 179 13.60 15.23 14.65
N LEU A 180 14.67 14.46 14.50
CA LEU A 180 15.84 14.52 15.39
C LEU A 180 16.52 15.89 15.34
N ARG A 181 16.52 16.56 14.18
CA ARG A 181 17.05 17.94 14.01
C ARG A 181 16.09 19.02 14.53
N GLY A 182 14.90 18.65 14.98
CA GLY A 182 13.86 19.57 15.46
C GLY A 182 12.87 20.04 14.38
N GLY A 183 11.79 20.67 14.83
CA GLY A 183 10.67 21.14 14.00
C GLY A 183 9.56 20.10 13.78
N ARG A 184 8.40 20.54 13.30
CA ARG A 184 7.28 19.63 13.01
C ARG A 184 7.36 19.14 11.57
N TRP A 185 7.79 17.90 11.39
CA TRP A 185 7.86 17.25 10.08
C TRP A 185 6.75 16.20 9.88
N GLY A 186 6.31 16.03 8.64
CA GLY A 186 5.34 15.01 8.25
C GLY A 186 5.54 14.51 6.83
N ILE A 187 4.94 13.35 6.51
CA ILE A 187 4.91 12.81 5.14
C ILE A 187 3.62 13.26 4.45
N ARG A 188 3.75 13.84 3.26
CA ARG A 188 2.65 14.29 2.39
C ARG A 188 2.98 13.97 0.95
N ARG A 189 2.06 13.32 0.22
CA ARG A 189 2.20 13.02 -1.23
C ARG A 189 3.56 12.40 -1.60
N GLY A 190 4.02 11.42 -0.81
CA GLY A 190 5.29 10.72 -1.08
C GLY A 190 6.56 11.53 -0.76
N ARG A 191 6.48 12.62 0.01
CA ARG A 191 7.65 13.41 0.42
C ARG A 191 7.58 13.83 1.89
N VAL A 192 8.75 14.05 2.49
CA VAL A 192 8.88 14.62 3.84
C VAL A 192 8.83 16.15 3.74
N VAL A 193 7.87 16.76 4.44
CA VAL A 193 7.62 18.20 4.43
C VAL A 193 7.70 18.78 5.83
N ASP A 194 8.20 20.01 5.91
CA ASP A 194 8.16 20.86 7.09
C ASP A 194 6.74 21.41 7.25
N LEU A 195 6.06 21.06 8.34
CA LEU A 195 4.67 21.43 8.61
C LEU A 195 4.54 22.86 9.12
N ASP A 196 5.63 23.48 9.57
CA ASP A 196 5.62 24.86 10.04
C ASP A 196 5.77 25.86 8.87
N LYS A 197 6.24 25.39 7.72
CA LYS A 197 6.34 26.20 6.50
C LYS A 197 5.08 26.07 5.64
N PRO A 198 4.50 27.18 5.16
CA PRO A 198 3.38 27.12 4.22
C PRO A 198 3.84 26.39 2.95
N ASN A 199 3.03 25.41 2.53
CA ASN A 199 3.31 24.60 1.35
C ASN A 199 3.26 25.48 0.09
N ARG A 200 4.43 25.93 -0.40
CA ARG A 200 4.57 26.85 -1.55
C ARG A 200 3.86 26.36 -2.82
N GLU A 201 3.70 25.05 -3.00
CA GLU A 201 2.99 24.49 -4.15
C GLU A 201 1.46 24.60 -4.04
N GLU A 202 0.89 24.62 -2.83
CA GLU A 202 -0.56 24.84 -2.63
C GLU A 202 -0.95 26.29 -2.89
N THR A 203 -0.06 27.25 -2.60
CA THR A 203 -0.32 28.68 -2.86
C THR A 203 -0.44 29.00 -4.35
N TYR A 204 0.25 28.27 -5.24
CA TYR A 204 0.13 28.49 -6.69
C TYR A 204 -1.18 27.94 -7.28
N ASN A 205 -1.69 26.82 -6.78
CA ASN A 205 -2.88 26.20 -7.36
C ASN A 205 -4.21 26.79 -6.83
N ARG A 206 -4.22 27.40 -5.63
CA ARG A 206 -5.41 28.12 -5.14
C ARG A 206 -5.66 29.45 -5.88
N ASN A 207 -4.61 30.11 -6.36
CA ASN A 207 -4.73 31.38 -7.06
C ASN A 207 -5.05 31.24 -8.56
N SER A 208 -4.80 30.08 -9.17
CA SER A 208 -5.10 29.85 -10.60
C SER A 208 -6.59 29.60 -10.86
N HIS A 209 -7.32 29.00 -9.91
CA HIS A 209 -8.75 28.69 -10.06
C HIS A 209 -9.69 29.84 -9.66
N ASN A 210 -9.19 30.89 -9.00
CA ASN A 210 -10.02 32.00 -8.53
C ASN A 210 -9.97 33.26 -9.42
N ARG A 211 -9.38 33.18 -10.63
CA ARG A 211 -9.30 34.32 -11.57
C ARG A 211 -10.30 34.30 -12.73
N ASN A 212 -11.07 33.22 -12.92
CA ASN A 212 -11.96 33.08 -14.09
C ASN A 212 -13.46 32.95 -13.79
N TYR A 213 -13.92 33.19 -12.56
CA TYR A 213 -15.36 33.35 -12.29
C TYR A 213 -15.68 34.82 -11.99
N ARG A 214 -15.73 35.65 -13.04
CA ARG A 214 -16.52 36.87 -13.01
C ARG A 214 -17.96 36.45 -13.30
N PRO A 215 -18.90 36.51 -12.34
CA PRO A 215 -20.31 36.35 -12.68
C PRO A 215 -20.68 37.50 -13.62
N ASN A 216 -21.08 37.15 -14.84
CA ASN A 216 -21.63 38.09 -15.81
C ASN A 216 -23.02 38.52 -15.32
N THR A 217 -23.06 39.54 -14.45
CA THR A 217 -24.29 40.24 -14.09
C THR A 217 -24.55 41.32 -15.12
N ASN A 218 -25.15 40.93 -16.24
CA ASN A 218 -25.87 41.85 -17.11
C ASN A 218 -26.95 41.11 -17.87
N HIS A 219 -28.14 41.01 -17.26
CA HIS A 219 -29.40 41.09 -17.98
C HIS A 219 -30.50 41.55 -17.03
N GLN A 220 -30.80 42.84 -17.09
CA GLN A 220 -32.02 43.44 -16.58
C GLN A 220 -32.95 43.77 -17.76
N THR A 221 -34.18 43.30 -17.61
CA THR A 221 -35.48 43.91 -17.97
C THR A 221 -35.95 44.02 -19.42
N ARG A 222 -37.09 43.36 -19.70
CA ARG A 222 -38.41 43.90 -20.16
C ARG A 222 -39.37 42.71 -20.37
N ASN A 223 -40.42 42.49 -19.56
CA ASN A 223 -41.76 43.11 -19.47
C ASN A 223 -42.73 42.70 -20.60
N GLU A 224 -44.01 42.51 -20.20
CA GLU A 224 -45.27 42.25 -20.94
C GLU A 224 -45.60 40.75 -21.16
N ASP A 225 -46.77 40.17 -20.87
CA ASP A 225 -48.06 40.59 -20.29
C ASP A 225 -48.92 39.34 -19.98
N SER A 226 -49.54 39.27 -18.78
CA SER A 226 -50.90 38.76 -18.41
C SER A 226 -51.40 37.32 -18.77
N PRO A 227 -52.53 36.82 -18.21
CA PRO A 227 -52.89 36.70 -16.79
C PRO A 227 -53.54 35.32 -16.41
N GLU A 228 -53.95 35.18 -15.14
CA GLU A 228 -55.00 34.30 -14.60
C GLU A 228 -54.79 32.76 -14.54
N ASN A 229 -54.60 32.23 -13.33
CA ASN A 229 -55.68 31.51 -12.67
C ASN A 229 -55.44 31.24 -11.17
N ASN A 230 -56.45 31.66 -10.42
CA ASN A 230 -56.78 31.34 -9.04
C ASN A 230 -56.94 29.83 -8.86
N VAL A 231 -56.41 29.22 -7.79
CA VAL A 231 -57.16 28.31 -6.89
C VAL A 231 -56.44 28.27 -5.55
N ASP A 232 -57.22 28.58 -4.51
CA ASP A 232 -56.92 28.46 -3.09
C ASP A 232 -56.45 27.07 -2.68
N ASN A 233 -55.47 26.98 -1.76
CA ASN A 233 -55.68 26.05 -0.65
C ASN A 233 -54.92 26.47 0.60
N GLU A 234 -55.68 26.46 1.68
CA GLU A 234 -55.35 26.95 3.00
C GLU A 234 -54.33 26.08 3.74
N SER A 235 -53.80 26.70 4.80
CA SER A 235 -53.53 26.05 6.09
C SER A 235 -52.29 25.15 6.17
N ILE A 236 -51.26 25.66 6.87
CA ILE A 236 -50.95 25.14 8.21
C ILE A 236 -50.15 26.19 8.98
N GLN A 237 -50.63 26.38 10.20
CA GLN A 237 -50.18 27.33 11.21
C GLN A 237 -48.78 26.98 11.75
N SER A 238 -48.02 28.05 12.04
CA SER A 238 -47.21 28.27 13.24
C SER A 238 -46.31 27.14 13.78
N GLN A 239 -45.02 27.42 13.97
CA GLN A 239 -44.54 28.02 15.22
C GLN A 239 -43.04 28.35 15.13
N VAL A 240 -42.77 29.61 15.47
CA VAL A 240 -41.46 30.18 15.75
C VAL A 240 -41.06 29.70 17.14
N PHE A 241 -39.91 29.03 17.30
CA PHE A 241 -39.19 29.06 18.56
C PHE A 241 -37.68 29.17 18.38
N ALA A 242 -37.14 29.99 19.26
CA ALA A 242 -35.86 30.65 19.19
C ALA A 242 -34.68 29.77 19.61
N ARG A 243 -33.52 30.18 19.11
CA ARG A 243 -32.18 29.91 19.63
C ARG A 243 -32.12 30.05 21.15
N ARG A 244 -31.39 29.15 21.83
CA ARG A 244 -30.54 29.49 22.98
C ARG A 244 -29.43 28.46 23.19
N ASN A 245 -28.21 28.97 23.17
CA ASN A 245 -26.99 28.33 23.67
C ASN A 245 -27.13 28.02 25.17
N SER A 246 -26.66 26.85 25.61
CA SER A 246 -26.18 26.67 26.99
C SER A 246 -25.09 25.59 27.03
N THR A 247 -23.85 26.08 27.01
CA THR A 247 -22.66 25.39 27.48
C THR A 247 -22.76 25.24 29.00
N HIS A 248 -22.80 24.01 29.52
CA HIS A 248 -22.49 23.70 30.92
C HIS A 248 -21.46 22.57 30.95
N ARG A 249 -20.26 22.92 31.43
CA ARG A 249 -19.13 22.04 31.69
C ARG A 249 -19.00 21.96 33.20
N PRO A 250 -19.21 20.80 33.85
CA PRO A 250 -19.02 20.70 35.29
C PRO A 250 -17.54 20.66 35.65
N SER A 251 -17.18 21.51 36.60
CA SER A 251 -15.92 21.61 37.32
C SER A 251 -15.77 20.42 38.26
N THR A 252 -14.76 19.56 38.03
CA THR A 252 -14.29 18.60 39.03
C THR A 252 -13.21 19.24 39.88
N GLY A 253 -13.50 19.38 41.17
CA GLY A 253 -12.63 19.97 42.17
C GLY A 253 -11.38 19.13 42.44
N ASN A 254 -10.29 19.85 42.69
CA ASN A 254 -9.06 19.32 43.26
C ASN A 254 -9.30 19.07 44.75
N ASN A 255 -8.99 17.86 45.21
CA ASN A 255 -8.87 17.53 46.63
C ASN A 255 -7.38 17.43 46.94
N GLU A 256 -6.88 18.41 47.70
CA GLU A 256 -5.58 18.38 48.35
C GLU A 256 -5.70 17.52 49.62
N ASN A 257 -4.78 16.57 49.80
CA ASN A 257 -4.54 15.96 51.11
C ASN A 257 -3.06 15.50 51.21
N THR A 258 -2.22 16.39 51.73
CA THR A 258 -1.65 16.32 53.09
C THR A 258 -1.11 14.95 53.59
N THR A 259 0.23 14.84 53.50
CA THR A 259 1.21 14.51 54.58
C THR A 259 1.59 13.06 54.91
N GLN A 260 2.90 12.96 55.25
CA GLN A 260 3.67 11.96 56.01
C GLN A 260 4.34 10.89 55.14
N GLU A 261 5.64 10.96 54.83
CA GLU A 261 6.85 11.22 55.63
C GLU A 261 7.08 10.14 56.70
N GLU A 262 7.60 8.99 56.28
CA GLU A 262 8.37 8.10 57.16
C GLU A 262 9.69 7.68 56.50
N ARG A 263 10.75 7.92 57.27
CA ARG A 263 12.12 7.48 57.07
C ARG A 263 12.20 5.96 57.30
N ASN A 264 13.00 5.25 56.52
CA ASN A 264 14.05 4.42 57.11
C ASN A 264 15.14 4.02 56.13
N GLN A 265 16.31 3.81 56.73
CA GLN A 265 17.67 3.92 56.22
C GLN A 265 18.21 2.69 55.46
N PRO A 266 19.44 2.81 54.87
CA PRO A 266 20.04 1.85 53.96
C PRO A 266 20.96 0.84 54.66
N SER A 267 21.16 -0.33 54.05
CA SER A 267 22.17 -1.37 54.35
C SER A 267 21.99 -2.49 53.30
N GLN A 268 22.97 -3.19 52.73
CA GLN A 268 24.44 -3.20 52.77
C GLN A 268 24.93 -3.98 51.52
N GLU A 269 26.23 -3.92 51.30
CA GLU A 269 27.03 -4.44 50.19
C GLU A 269 27.09 -5.99 50.10
N HIS A 270 27.23 -6.50 48.85
CA HIS A 270 28.05 -7.62 48.34
C HIS A 270 27.96 -9.05 48.96
N PRO A 271 28.42 -10.15 48.29
CA PRO A 271 29.31 -10.24 47.12
C PRO A 271 28.93 -11.24 45.99
N GLU A 272 29.80 -11.21 44.98
CA GLU A 272 30.09 -12.16 43.90
C GLU A 272 29.83 -13.66 44.19
N ARG A 273 29.31 -14.39 43.18
CA ARG A 273 29.59 -15.82 42.93
C ARG A 273 29.49 -16.08 41.42
N VAL A 274 30.64 -16.23 40.76
CA VAL A 274 31.35 -17.49 40.45
C VAL A 274 30.69 -18.28 39.30
N ASN A 275 31.44 -18.30 38.20
CA ASN A 275 31.29 -19.16 37.03
C ASN A 275 31.10 -20.64 37.40
N GLN A 276 30.17 -21.32 36.74
CA GLN A 276 30.32 -22.75 36.43
C GLN A 276 29.98 -23.00 34.97
N GLU A 277 31.04 -23.28 34.22
CA GLU A 277 31.00 -24.02 32.97
C GLU A 277 30.44 -25.43 33.24
N GLN A 278 29.42 -25.84 32.48
CA GLN A 278 29.15 -27.26 32.28
C GLN A 278 29.20 -27.57 30.79
N LYS A 279 30.33 -28.17 30.42
CA LYS A 279 30.49 -28.98 29.22
C LYS A 279 29.58 -30.21 29.35
N THR A 280 28.67 -30.41 28.40
CA THR A 280 28.11 -31.74 28.12
C THR A 280 28.47 -32.13 26.70
N SER A 281 29.39 -33.09 26.65
CA SER A 281 29.82 -33.84 25.50
C SER A 281 28.74 -34.83 25.05
N GLY A 282 28.53 -34.90 23.74
CA GLY A 282 28.47 -36.12 22.95
C GLY A 282 27.44 -37.19 23.30
N GLN A 283 26.42 -37.33 22.45
CA GLN A 283 25.80 -38.63 22.18
C GLN A 283 25.34 -38.71 20.73
N GLN A 284 25.84 -39.73 20.03
CA GLN A 284 25.52 -40.11 18.65
C GLN A 284 24.10 -40.69 18.56
N PRO A 285 23.41 -40.58 17.41
CA PRO A 285 22.30 -41.48 17.08
C PRO A 285 22.77 -42.65 16.18
N ASN A 286 22.70 -43.86 16.74
CA ASN A 286 22.32 -45.08 16.01
C ASN A 286 20.88 -44.85 15.50
N GLY A 287 20.47 -45.17 14.27
CA GLY A 287 20.54 -46.45 13.56
C GLY A 287 19.10 -46.95 13.31
N ALA A 288 18.90 -47.68 12.20
CA ALA A 288 17.75 -48.56 11.89
C ALA A 288 16.43 -47.89 11.42
N THR A 289 16.14 -47.89 10.10
CA THR A 289 15.36 -48.89 9.30
C THR A 289 13.85 -48.89 9.54
N GLY A 290 13.08 -48.68 8.46
CA GLY A 290 11.63 -48.81 8.46
C GLY A 290 11.01 -48.73 7.06
N THR A 291 11.22 -49.80 6.29
CA THR A 291 10.44 -50.18 5.10
C THR A 291 8.95 -50.29 5.41
N GLY A 292 8.08 -49.82 4.50
CA GLY A 292 6.63 -50.00 4.60
C GLY A 292 5.91 -49.79 3.27
N ASN A 293 5.84 -50.86 2.48
CA ASN A 293 4.97 -51.02 1.31
C ASN A 293 3.48 -50.88 1.70
N GLY A 294 2.70 -50.16 0.90
CA GLY A 294 1.23 -50.12 0.99
C GLY A 294 0.60 -50.35 -0.38
N GLN A 295 0.06 -51.55 -0.57
CA GLN A 295 -0.54 -52.06 -1.80
C GLN A 295 -1.86 -51.36 -2.16
N ASN A 296 -2.02 -51.13 -3.46
CA ASN A 296 -3.29 -50.92 -4.14
C ASN A 296 -4.16 -52.18 -4.06
N GLN A 297 -5.44 -52.03 -3.68
CA GLN A 297 -6.51 -52.89 -4.20
C GLN A 297 -7.71 -52.03 -4.57
N ARG A 298 -8.11 -52.19 -5.85
CA ARG A 298 -9.38 -51.78 -6.42
C ARG A 298 -10.43 -52.85 -6.09
N GLN A 299 -11.63 -52.41 -5.76
CA GLN A 299 -12.88 -53.02 -6.24
C GLN A 299 -13.82 -51.88 -6.65
#